data_AF-A0A925EFX0-F1
#
_entry.id   AF-A0A925EFX0-F1
#
_cell.length_a   1.000
_cell.length_b   1.000
_cell.length_c   1.000
_cell.angle_alpha   90.00
_cell.angle_beta   90.00
_cell.angle_gamma   90.00
#
_symmetry.space_group_name_H-M   'P 1'
#
loop_
_entity.id
_entity.type
_entity.pdbx_description
1 polymer ?
#
loop_
_entity_poly.entity_id
_entity_poly.type
_entity_poly.pdbx_seq_one_letter_code
_entity_poly.pdbx_strand_id
1 'polypeptide(L)'
;MNKNKPIPASTPVETTPRTENASLPRIRVSISITIIGLILFAIGAKPALFGWDRASVVGFVQIAIFIIGLAFICLGGYMGLLTLWWGYERTIVSDIGSRLVGTGYIIAVFAGMADIFGMGSQPFPQVPYFGPWQATGVLIGQGIIALGFLLLLPIRPHKVSYK
;
A
#
# COMPACT_ATOMS: atom_id res chain seq x y z
N MET A 1 -38.11 -31.25 45.45
CA MET A 1 -39.09 -30.17 45.20
C MET A 1 -38.34 -28.85 45.39
N ASN A 2 -38.00 -28.02 44.41
CA ASN A 2 -38.52 -27.80 43.07
C ASN A 2 -37.54 -26.91 42.24
N LYS A 3 -37.49 -27.13 40.91
CA LYS A 3 -37.12 -26.20 39.81
C LYS A 3 -35.65 -25.74 39.70
N ASN A 4 -34.89 -26.16 38.68
CA ASN A 4 -35.14 -25.81 37.26
C ASN A 4 -35.79 -24.43 37.13
N LYS A 5 -35.13 -23.39 37.63
CA LYS A 5 -35.46 -22.02 37.24
C LYS A 5 -34.67 -21.75 35.95
N PRO A 6 -35.31 -21.65 34.77
CA PRO A 6 -34.62 -21.15 33.60
C PRO A 6 -34.07 -19.77 33.96
N ILE A 7 -32.77 -19.58 33.72
CA ILE A 7 -32.14 -18.27 33.83
C ILE A 7 -32.95 -17.36 32.90
N PRO A 8 -33.46 -16.20 33.37
CA PRO A 8 -34.19 -15.29 32.50
C PRO A 8 -33.30 -14.94 31.31
N ALA A 9 -33.79 -15.20 30.09
CA ALA A 9 -33.09 -14.97 28.83
C ALA A 9 -32.87 -13.47 28.51
N SER A 10 -32.94 -12.62 29.52
CA SER A 10 -32.92 -11.16 29.44
C SER A 10 -31.91 -10.55 30.40
N THR A 11 -30.94 -11.32 30.93
CA THR A 11 -29.73 -10.67 31.44
C THR A 11 -29.08 -9.98 30.24
N PRO A 12 -29.01 -8.64 30.19
CA PRO A 12 -28.23 -7.99 29.17
C PRO A 12 -26.80 -8.42 29.46
N VAL A 13 -26.23 -9.28 28.62
CA VAL A 13 -24.79 -9.45 28.61
C VAL A 13 -24.27 -8.07 28.28
N GLU A 14 -23.66 -7.42 29.25
CA GLU A 14 -22.98 -6.15 29.05
C GLU A 14 -21.80 -6.45 28.12
N THR A 15 -22.06 -6.48 26.82
CA THR A 15 -21.01 -6.48 25.80
C THR A 15 -20.44 -5.07 25.82
N THR A 16 -19.58 -4.79 26.80
CA THR A 16 -18.67 -3.65 26.74
C THR A 16 -18.11 -3.62 25.32
N PRO A 17 -18.37 -2.56 24.54
CA PRO A 17 -17.91 -2.50 23.17
C PRO A 17 -16.39 -2.46 23.23
N ARG A 18 -15.74 -3.61 22.99
CA ARG A 18 -14.28 -3.75 22.92
C ARG A 18 -13.76 -3.14 21.61
N THR A 19 -14.26 -1.95 21.27
CA THR A 19 -14.22 -1.39 19.91
C THR A 19 -13.28 -0.20 19.79
N GLU A 20 -12.84 0.42 20.90
CA GLU A 20 -11.88 1.52 20.85
C GLU A 20 -10.41 1.06 20.69
N ASN A 21 -10.04 -0.09 21.25
CA ASN A 21 -8.63 -0.51 21.33
C ASN A 21 -8.16 -1.46 20.21
N ALA A 22 -9.08 -2.06 19.44
CA ALA A 22 -8.74 -3.04 18.40
C ALA A 22 -8.24 -2.38 17.10
N SER A 23 -8.59 -1.12 16.85
CA SER A 23 -8.19 -0.34 15.67
C SER A 23 -6.77 0.23 15.79
N LEU A 24 -6.35 0.63 17.00
CA LEU A 24 -5.02 1.19 17.28
C LEU A 24 -3.85 0.30 16.84
N PRO A 25 -3.79 -1.03 17.13
CA PRO A 25 -2.68 -1.86 16.67
C PRO A 25 -2.63 -2.01 15.16
N ARG A 26 -3.79 -2.06 14.48
CA ARG A 26 -3.87 -2.17 13.01
C ARG A 26 -3.37 -0.89 12.32
N ILE A 27 -3.74 0.28 12.86
CA ILE A 27 -3.24 1.58 12.39
C ILE A 27 -1.73 1.69 12.61
N ARG A 28 -1.21 1.25 13.77
CA ARG A 28 0.23 1.24 14.03
C ARG A 28 0.99 0.33 13.06
N VAL A 29 0.45 -0.84 12.76
CA VAL A 29 1.04 -1.78 11.81
C VAL A 29 1.05 -1.18 10.40
N SER A 30 -0.06 -0.61 9.93
CA SER A 30 -0.12 -0.01 8.59
C SER A 30 0.83 1.19 8.44
N ILE A 31 0.90 2.05 9.46
CA ILE A 31 1.88 3.16 9.50
C ILE A 31 3.31 2.63 9.50
N SER A 32 3.61 1.62 10.33
CA SER A 32 4.96 1.02 10.39
C SER A 32 5.38 0.44 9.04
N ILE A 33 4.50 -0.32 8.38
CA ILE A 33 4.70 -0.87 7.04
C ILE A 33 4.96 0.26 6.02
N THR A 34 4.16 1.33 6.09
CA THR A 34 4.28 2.48 5.18
C THR A 34 5.61 3.21 5.38
N ILE A 35 6.03 3.42 6.63
CA ILE A 35 7.31 4.06 6.98
C ILE A 35 8.49 3.22 6.48
N ILE A 36 8.45 1.90 6.72
CA ILE A 36 9.49 0.98 6.23
C ILE A 36 9.55 1.04 4.70
N GLY A 37 8.41 1.01 4.03
CA GLY A 37 8.33 1.15 2.57
C GLY A 37 8.88 2.48 2.08
N LEU A 38 8.58 3.58 2.77
CA LEU A 38 9.06 4.92 2.45
C LEU A 38 10.58 5.03 2.60
N ILE A 39 11.17 4.40 3.63
CA ILE A 39 12.62 4.34 3.81
C ILE A 39 13.27 3.55 2.67
N LEU A 40 12.77 2.35 2.35
CA LEU A 40 13.27 1.54 1.24
C LEU A 40 13.15 2.28 -0.10
N PHE A 41 12.01 2.92 -0.33
CA PHE A 41 11.75 3.73 -1.50
C PHE A 41 12.73 4.91 -1.62
N ALA A 42 13.01 5.62 -0.52
CA ALA A 42 13.95 6.73 -0.52
C ALA A 42 15.40 6.27 -0.80
N ILE A 43 15.81 5.16 -0.21
CA ILE A 43 17.12 4.53 -0.46
C ILE A 43 17.26 4.15 -1.94
N GLY A 44 16.22 3.54 -2.51
CA GLY A 44 16.19 3.19 -3.93
C GLY A 44 16.05 4.41 -4.87
N ALA A 45 15.39 5.49 -4.46
CA ALA A 45 15.21 6.65 -5.33
C ALA A 45 16.48 7.49 -5.49
N LYS A 46 17.30 7.61 -4.44
CA LYS A 46 18.55 8.40 -4.45
C LYS A 46 19.63 7.73 -3.58
N PRO A 47 20.31 6.67 -4.06
CA PRO A 47 21.45 6.10 -3.35
C PRO A 47 22.67 7.03 -3.37
N ALA A 48 22.70 8.02 -4.27
CA ALA A 48 23.72 9.07 -4.30
C ALA A 48 23.79 9.88 -2.99
N LEU A 49 22.68 9.98 -2.24
CA LEU A 49 22.67 10.57 -0.89
C LEU A 49 23.56 9.80 0.10
N PHE A 50 23.84 8.52 -0.17
CA PHE A 50 24.67 7.64 0.64
C PHE A 50 26.07 7.42 0.07
N GLY A 51 26.43 8.09 -1.04
CA GLY A 51 27.78 8.03 -1.61
C GLY A 51 28.13 6.71 -2.33
N TRP A 52 27.14 5.87 -2.68
CA TRP A 52 27.33 4.59 -3.39
C TRP A 52 27.48 4.76 -4.92
N ASP A 53 28.02 5.88 -5.35
CA ASP A 53 27.77 6.48 -6.67
C ASP A 53 28.74 6.02 -7.78
N ARG A 54 29.30 4.80 -7.69
CA ARG A 54 30.42 4.42 -8.59
C ARG A 54 30.38 3.05 -9.27
N ALA A 55 29.36 2.22 -9.05
CA ALA A 55 29.26 0.96 -9.78
C ALA A 55 27.90 0.84 -10.48
N SER A 56 27.92 0.61 -11.81
CA SER A 56 26.71 0.44 -12.62
C SER A 56 25.83 -0.73 -12.16
N VAL A 57 26.41 -1.69 -11.42
CA VAL A 57 25.71 -2.81 -10.77
C VAL A 57 24.78 -2.31 -9.65
N VAL A 58 25.09 -1.18 -9.02
CA VAL A 58 24.27 -0.58 -7.94
C VAL A 58 22.95 -0.05 -8.50
N GLY A 59 22.90 0.41 -9.76
CA GLY A 59 21.68 0.93 -10.38
C GLY A 59 20.55 -0.12 -10.52
N PHE A 60 20.91 -1.37 -10.83
CA PHE A 60 19.93 -2.47 -10.88
C PHE A 60 19.33 -2.78 -9.51
N VAL A 61 20.20 -2.96 -8.51
CA VAL A 61 19.78 -3.28 -7.13
C VAL A 61 18.97 -2.12 -6.55
N GLN A 62 19.34 -0.88 -6.91
CA GLN A 62 18.62 0.33 -6.55
C GLN A 62 17.17 0.30 -7.04
N ILE A 63 16.93 -0.02 -8.33
CA ILE A 63 15.56 -0.07 -8.88
C ILE A 63 14.74 -1.19 -8.21
N ALA A 64 15.35 -2.34 -7.93
CA ALA A 64 14.67 -3.42 -7.22
C ALA A 64 14.24 -2.99 -5.80
N ILE A 65 15.14 -2.37 -5.03
CA ILE A 65 14.83 -1.84 -3.69
C ILE A 65 13.76 -0.75 -3.76
N PHE A 66 13.82 0.11 -4.77
CA PHE A 66 12.82 1.15 -5.03
C PHE A 66 11.42 0.55 -5.26
N ILE A 67 11.30 -0.49 -6.11
CA ILE A 67 10.02 -1.16 -6.40
C ILE A 67 9.50 -1.88 -5.15
N ILE A 68 10.38 -2.57 -4.41
CA ILE A 68 10.00 -3.21 -3.14
C ILE A 68 9.48 -2.16 -2.16
N GLY A 69 10.18 -1.03 -2.00
CA GLY A 69 9.72 0.08 -1.17
C GLY A 69 8.34 0.59 -1.59
N LEU A 70 8.12 0.75 -2.91
CA LEU A 70 6.81 1.12 -3.46
C LEU A 70 5.73 0.08 -3.12
N ALA A 71 6.04 -1.21 -3.15
CA ALA A 71 5.12 -2.28 -2.76
C ALA A 71 4.69 -2.17 -1.30
N PHE A 72 5.65 -1.91 -0.40
CA PHE A 72 5.37 -1.70 1.02
C PHE A 72 4.53 -0.44 1.26
N ILE A 73 4.77 0.65 0.51
CA ILE A 73 3.92 1.85 0.55
C ILE A 73 2.50 1.51 0.07
N CYS A 74 2.35 0.76 -1.03
CA CYS A 74 1.05 0.32 -1.54
C CYS A 74 0.29 -0.51 -0.50
N LEU A 75 0.95 -1.49 0.13
CA LEU A 75 0.36 -2.36 1.15
C LEU A 75 0.00 -1.61 2.43
N GLY A 76 0.94 -0.82 2.96
CA GLY A 76 0.76 -0.03 4.18
C GLY A 76 -0.32 1.02 4.01
N GLY A 77 -0.32 1.74 2.88
CA GLY A 77 -1.36 2.71 2.54
C GLY A 77 -2.74 2.05 2.39
N TYR A 78 -2.83 0.91 1.70
CA TYR A 78 -4.10 0.19 1.56
C TYR A 78 -4.66 -0.24 2.92
N MET A 79 -3.83 -0.87 3.77
CA MET A 79 -4.25 -1.25 5.12
C MET A 79 -4.63 -0.02 5.98
N GLY A 80 -3.86 1.06 5.88
CA GLY A 80 -4.09 2.29 6.63
C GLY A 80 -5.41 2.95 6.27
N LEU A 81 -5.66 3.15 4.98
CA LEU A 81 -6.92 3.76 4.56
C LEU A 81 -8.12 2.82 4.76
N LEU A 82 -7.95 1.50 4.66
CA LEU A 82 -9.02 0.54 4.98
C LEU A 82 -9.46 0.65 6.45
N THR A 83 -8.54 0.93 7.38
CA THR A 83 -8.91 1.17 8.78
C THR A 83 -9.70 2.46 8.98
N LEU A 84 -9.59 3.43 8.07
CA LEU A 84 -10.35 4.68 8.14
C LEU A 84 -11.83 4.49 7.73
N TRP A 85 -12.13 3.45 6.94
CA TRP A 85 -13.49 3.07 6.57
C TRP A 85 -14.21 2.25 7.66
N TRP A 86 -13.63 2.12 8.86
CA TRP A 86 -14.24 1.34 9.94
C TRP A 86 -15.54 1.99 10.44
N GLY A 87 -16.66 1.29 10.28
CA GLY A 87 -18.00 1.81 10.63
C GLY A 87 -18.70 2.61 9.53
N TYR A 88 -18.12 2.65 8.32
CA TYR A 88 -18.68 3.31 7.15
C TYR A 88 -18.81 2.33 5.98
N GLU A 89 -19.82 2.54 5.13
CA GLU A 89 -19.98 1.77 3.90
C GLU A 89 -18.96 2.20 2.83
N ARG A 90 -18.20 1.25 2.28
CA ARG A 90 -17.24 1.54 1.20
C ARG A 90 -17.97 2.06 -0.03
N THR A 91 -17.51 3.19 -0.56
CA THR A 91 -18.03 3.72 -1.82
C THR A 91 -17.44 2.96 -3.02
N ILE A 92 -18.17 2.93 -4.13
CA ILE A 92 -17.69 2.37 -5.41
C ILE A 92 -16.36 3.03 -5.83
N VAL A 93 -16.20 4.32 -5.56
CA VAL A 93 -14.97 5.08 -5.83
C VAL A 93 -13.78 4.53 -5.05
N SER A 94 -13.99 4.17 -3.78
CA SER A 94 -12.95 3.57 -2.93
C SER A 94 -12.51 2.19 -3.44
N ASP A 95 -13.47 1.39 -3.92
CA ASP A 95 -13.17 0.08 -4.52
C ASP A 95 -12.41 0.22 -5.83
N ILE A 96 -12.77 1.19 -6.68
CA ILE A 96 -12.01 1.54 -7.89
C ILE A 96 -10.61 2.00 -7.52
N GLY A 97 -10.47 2.87 -6.51
CA GLY A 97 -9.17 3.35 -6.01
C GLY A 97 -8.24 2.20 -5.64
N SER A 98 -8.75 1.16 -4.96
CA SER A 98 -7.93 0.01 -4.54
C SER A 98 -7.39 -0.79 -5.71
N ARG A 99 -8.20 -0.94 -6.77
CA ARG A 99 -7.79 -1.58 -8.02
C ARG A 99 -6.77 -0.72 -8.75
N LEU A 100 -6.97 0.59 -8.75
CA LEU A 100 -6.09 1.55 -9.42
C LEU A 100 -4.69 1.59 -8.78
N VAL A 101 -4.59 1.50 -7.46
CA VAL A 101 -3.30 1.34 -6.76
C VAL A 101 -2.58 0.06 -7.22
N GLY A 102 -3.30 -1.06 -7.30
CA GLY A 102 -2.75 -2.33 -7.75
C GLY A 102 -2.24 -2.28 -9.19
N THR A 103 -3.05 -1.75 -10.12
CA THR A 103 -2.65 -1.64 -11.53
C THR A 103 -1.50 -0.66 -11.73
N GLY A 104 -1.52 0.49 -11.05
CA GLY A 104 -0.42 1.45 -11.09
C GLY A 104 0.90 0.87 -10.59
N TYR A 105 0.86 0.04 -9.54
CA TYR A 105 2.04 -0.70 -9.06
C TYR A 105 2.57 -1.67 -10.11
N ILE A 106 1.70 -2.45 -10.75
CA ILE A 106 2.10 -3.36 -11.83
C ILE A 106 2.76 -2.59 -12.98
N ILE A 107 2.18 -1.47 -13.40
CA ILE A 107 2.79 -0.59 -14.44
C ILE A 107 4.19 -0.13 -14.00
N ALA A 108 4.35 0.32 -12.76
CA ALA A 108 5.64 0.75 -12.23
C ALA A 108 6.67 -0.39 -12.17
N VAL A 109 6.25 -1.62 -11.84
CA VAL A 109 7.13 -2.81 -11.82
C VAL A 109 7.61 -3.14 -13.23
N PHE A 110 6.70 -3.24 -14.20
CA PHE A 110 7.06 -3.62 -15.57
C PHE A 110 7.87 -2.54 -16.28
N ALA A 111 7.55 -1.27 -16.05
CA ALA A 111 8.37 -0.17 -16.52
C ALA A 111 9.75 -0.22 -15.84
N GLY A 112 9.81 -0.25 -14.51
CA GLY A 112 11.06 -0.24 -13.75
C GLY A 112 11.96 -1.45 -13.99
N MET A 113 11.42 -2.61 -14.34
CA MET A 113 12.19 -3.83 -14.61
C MET A 113 12.27 -4.17 -16.12
N ALA A 114 11.95 -3.24 -17.02
CA ALA A 114 11.89 -3.49 -18.47
C ALA A 114 13.17 -4.13 -19.04
N ASP A 115 14.35 -3.69 -18.57
CA ASP A 115 15.64 -4.25 -18.99
C ASP A 115 15.83 -5.69 -18.52
N ILE A 116 15.32 -6.04 -17.34
CA ILE A 116 15.38 -7.39 -16.74
C ILE A 116 14.51 -8.37 -17.53
N PHE A 117 13.35 -7.88 -17.97
CA PHE A 117 12.44 -8.66 -18.81
C PHE A 117 12.89 -8.77 -20.27
N GLY A 118 14.04 -8.18 -20.65
CA GLY A 118 14.57 -8.23 -22.01
C GLY A 118 13.79 -7.37 -23.02
N MET A 119 12.93 -6.47 -22.54
CA MET A 119 12.20 -5.49 -23.36
C MET A 119 12.95 -4.15 -23.48
N GLY A 120 14.05 -3.99 -22.75
CA GLY A 120 14.94 -2.83 -22.79
C GLY A 120 15.83 -2.79 -24.03
N SER A 121 16.29 -1.59 -24.40
CA SER A 121 17.11 -1.37 -25.60
C SER A 121 18.58 -1.81 -25.48
N GLN A 122 18.99 -2.33 -24.32
CA GLN A 122 20.35 -2.82 -24.05
C GLN A 122 20.29 -4.21 -23.39
N PRO A 123 20.19 -5.30 -24.18
CA PRO A 123 20.37 -6.65 -23.65
C PRO A 123 21.82 -6.85 -23.18
N PHE A 124 22.01 -7.69 -22.14
CA PHE A 124 23.32 -8.16 -21.65
C PHE A 124 24.29 -8.42 -22.82
N PRO A 125 25.53 -7.85 -22.86
CA PRO A 125 26.45 -7.59 -21.75
C PRO A 125 26.77 -6.09 -21.51
N GLN A 126 25.99 -5.16 -22.06
CA GLN A 126 26.17 -3.74 -21.79
C GLN A 126 25.59 -3.38 -20.41
N VAL A 127 26.21 -2.40 -19.74
CA VAL A 127 25.74 -1.88 -18.45
C VAL A 127 24.27 -1.46 -18.55
N PRO A 128 23.35 -2.07 -17.78
CA PRO A 128 21.94 -1.71 -17.81
C PRO A 128 21.78 -0.24 -17.41
N TYR A 129 21.29 0.58 -18.35
CA TYR A 129 21.10 2.00 -18.15
C TYR A 129 19.62 2.30 -17.92
N PHE A 130 19.31 2.92 -16.78
CA PHE A 130 17.94 3.35 -16.50
C PHE A 130 17.51 4.45 -17.48
N GLY A 131 16.77 4.04 -18.51
CA GLY A 131 16.42 4.92 -19.62
C GLY A 131 15.35 5.96 -19.25
N PRO A 132 15.30 7.12 -19.93
CA PRO A 132 14.24 8.11 -19.74
C PRO A 132 12.83 7.54 -19.92
N TRP A 133 12.66 6.57 -20.83
CA TRP A 133 11.39 5.87 -21.06
C TRP A 133 10.98 4.98 -19.88
N GLN A 134 11.94 4.29 -19.28
CA GLN A 134 11.76 3.48 -18.08
C GLN A 134 11.33 4.36 -16.90
N ALA A 135 12.04 5.47 -16.70
CA ALA A 135 11.72 6.48 -15.70
C ALA A 135 10.31 7.05 -15.88
N THR A 136 9.94 7.37 -17.12
CA THR A 136 8.62 7.90 -17.46
C THR A 136 7.52 6.86 -17.18
N GLY A 137 7.74 5.60 -17.54
CA GLY A 137 6.78 4.52 -17.25
C GLY A 137 6.56 4.31 -15.75
N VAL A 138 7.65 4.34 -14.96
CA VAL A 138 7.58 4.30 -13.49
C VAL A 138 6.80 5.50 -12.94
N LEU A 139 7.08 6.71 -13.45
CA LEU A 139 6.41 7.94 -13.04
C LEU A 139 4.89 7.88 -13.31
N ILE A 140 4.49 7.36 -14.47
CA ILE A 140 3.09 7.14 -14.82
C ILE A 140 2.44 6.15 -13.84
N GLY A 141 3.10 5.02 -13.56
CA GLY A 141 2.62 4.06 -12.57
C GLY A 141 2.43 4.68 -11.19
N GLN A 142 3.37 5.51 -10.74
CA GLN A 142 3.27 6.25 -9.49
C GLN A 142 2.14 7.27 -9.49
N GLY A 143 1.90 7.96 -10.61
CA GLY A 143 0.75 8.86 -10.76
C GLY A 143 -0.58 8.13 -10.64
N ILE A 144 -0.68 6.94 -11.22
CA ILE A 144 -1.87 6.08 -11.11
C ILE A 144 -2.06 5.59 -9.67
N ILE A 145 -0.98 5.20 -8.97
CA ILE A 145 -1.02 4.85 -7.55
C ILE A 145 -1.52 6.02 -6.70
N ALA A 146 -0.96 7.22 -6.92
CA ALA A 146 -1.35 8.42 -6.18
C ALA A 146 -2.83 8.76 -6.40
N LEU A 147 -3.32 8.67 -7.64
CA LEU A 147 -4.73 8.82 -7.95
C LEU A 147 -5.58 7.73 -7.27
N GLY A 148 -5.11 6.48 -7.26
CA GLY A 148 -5.79 5.38 -6.58
C GLY A 148 -5.96 5.62 -5.08
N PHE A 149 -4.90 6.10 -4.42
CA PHE A 149 -4.96 6.48 -3.01
C PHE A 149 -5.89 7.66 -2.76
N LEU A 150 -5.89 8.66 -3.64
CA LEU A 150 -6.80 9.80 -3.55
C LEU A 150 -8.27 9.36 -3.59
N LEU A 151 -8.61 8.43 -4.50
CA LEU A 151 -9.96 7.87 -4.63
C LEU A 151 -10.36 6.99 -3.44
N LEU A 152 -9.39 6.41 -2.74
CA LEU A 152 -9.62 5.53 -1.60
C LEU A 152 -9.91 6.32 -0.31
N LEU A 153 -9.64 7.64 -0.29
CA LEU A 153 -9.97 8.51 0.83
C LEU A 153 -11.50 8.61 1.03
N PRO A 154 -11.97 8.61 2.29
CA PRO A 154 -13.39 8.74 2.61
C PRO A 154 -13.84 10.20 2.48
N ILE A 155 -14.08 10.65 1.24
CA ILE A 155 -14.65 11.96 0.95
C ILE A 155 -16.18 11.84 1.13
N ARG A 156 -16.68 12.18 2.34
CA ARG A 156 -18.10 12.12 2.76
C ARG A 156 -18.65 10.71 3.00
N PRO A 157 -18.23 10.04 4.09
CA PRO A 157 -18.69 8.68 4.34
C PRO A 157 -20.12 8.65 4.90
N HIS A 158 -20.97 7.75 4.40
CA HIS A 158 -22.32 7.53 4.90
C HIS A 158 -22.27 6.61 6.14
N LYS A 159 -22.85 7.06 7.26
CA LYS A 159 -22.88 6.26 8.50
C LYS A 159 -23.91 5.15 8.36
N VAL A 160 -23.49 3.90 8.56
CA VAL A 160 -24.40 2.77 8.63
C VAL A 160 -25.19 2.86 9.93
N SER A 161 -26.48 3.16 9.84
CA SER A 161 -27.37 3.17 11.01
C SER A 161 -27.81 1.75 11.32
N TYR A 162 -27.27 1.14 12.36
CA TYR A 162 -27.82 -0.10 12.92
C TYR A 162 -29.18 0.22 13.56
N LYS A 163 -30.25 -0.44 13.11
CA LYS A 163 -31.55 -0.48 13.80
C LYS A 163 -31.55 -1.59 14.84
#